data_AF-A0A957UAA9-F1
#
_entry.id   AF-A0A957UAA9-F1
#
_cell.length_a   1.000
_cell.length_b   1.000
_cell.length_c   1.000
_cell.angle_alpha   90.00
_cell.angle_beta   90.00
_cell.angle_gamma   90.00
#
_symmetry.space_group_name_H-M   'P 1'
#
loop_
_entity.id
_entity.type
_entity.pdbx_description
1 polymer ?
#
loop_
_entity_poly.entity_id
_entity_poly.type
_entity_poly.pdbx_seq_one_letter_code
_entity_poly.pdbx_strand_id
1 'polypeptide(L)'
;IFPPTFASGELLSAAKLNQLSDVANGIKGAALAPTSIFCRSGNDSIWYARRRGRYVSVDFTTSGTSCTTRILINGQTEYNDGTLYPAGHTEVFDLDAITAPVAEGEFYAVEVRFTAVSATHEVTDIRETGAASGGYSSIAVFTTSTSAVNFLAKLAALSAGCTALAGPARTPSATWLRITDSTTFTLLRKQQYLYVNYIVTGSGSQVRILVNGTTVSNDSTEYPNGVTKTIDLAAVSGGPAVYGSYSLEIRRDGGTLLVQYIVEGPTASVNYAPSWAEGEQITTADVGSFNAYKTVLDECYAILGDYYIARPSIYRPYDHPRWGFHKSKRYLHYMRNGSNPASLSDPAGVQPDISLSRTTDDAPFASYDLDTIDWLAPGGLVLAYECDVVWLDDEP
;
A
#
# COMPACT_ATOMS: atom_id res chain seq x y z
N ILE A 1 9.47 -15.68 -1.09
CA ILE A 1 8.92 -16.27 -2.33
C ILE A 1 10.01 -17.11 -2.97
N PHE A 2 9.88 -18.43 -2.97
CA PHE A 2 10.89 -19.37 -3.46
C PHE A 2 10.23 -20.48 -4.28
N PRO A 3 9.98 -20.25 -5.58
CA PRO A 3 9.35 -21.26 -6.44
C PRO A 3 10.28 -22.45 -6.70
N PRO A 4 9.73 -23.65 -6.95
CA PRO A 4 10.53 -24.82 -7.30
C PRO A 4 11.21 -24.63 -8.67
N THR A 5 12.37 -25.25 -8.88
CA THR A 5 13.00 -25.37 -10.21
C THR A 5 12.52 -26.65 -10.89
N PHE A 6 12.47 -26.75 -12.22
CA PHE A 6 12.08 -27.99 -12.91
C PHE A 6 13.21 -28.48 -13.81
N ALA A 7 13.47 -29.79 -13.83
CA ALA A 7 14.52 -30.39 -14.64
C ALA A 7 14.02 -31.53 -15.53
N SER A 8 14.74 -31.79 -16.62
CA SER A 8 14.43 -32.91 -17.51
C SER A 8 14.70 -34.25 -16.82
N GLY A 9 13.78 -35.21 -17.00
CA GLY A 9 13.87 -36.55 -16.40
C GLY A 9 13.48 -36.60 -14.92
N GLU A 10 13.09 -35.48 -14.32
CA GLU A 10 12.58 -35.43 -12.96
C GLU A 10 11.14 -35.93 -12.89
N LEU A 11 10.79 -36.60 -11.79
CA LEU A 11 9.40 -36.93 -11.47
C LEU A 11 8.61 -35.65 -11.14
N LEU A 12 7.56 -35.39 -11.92
CA LEU A 12 6.60 -34.35 -11.60
C LEU A 12 5.67 -34.83 -10.48
N SER A 13 5.94 -34.40 -9.25
CA SER A 13 5.19 -34.82 -8.07
C SER A 13 4.19 -33.76 -7.60
N ALA A 14 3.13 -34.22 -6.92
CA ALA A 14 2.16 -33.36 -6.27
C ALA A 14 2.82 -32.42 -5.24
N ALA A 15 3.81 -32.91 -4.49
CA ALA A 15 4.56 -32.09 -3.53
C ALA A 15 5.23 -30.88 -4.20
N LYS A 16 5.86 -31.10 -5.36
CA LYS A 16 6.56 -30.05 -6.09
C LYS A 16 5.61 -29.03 -6.71
N LEU A 17 4.48 -29.50 -7.23
CA LEU A 17 3.45 -28.60 -7.76
C LEU A 17 2.72 -27.83 -6.66
N ASN A 18 2.51 -28.43 -5.49
CA ASN A 18 1.96 -27.73 -4.33
C ASN A 18 2.91 -26.64 -3.83
N GLN A 19 4.24 -26.85 -3.87
CA GLN A 19 5.19 -25.76 -3.60
C GLN A 19 5.01 -24.58 -4.58
N LEU A 20 4.76 -24.85 -5.86
CA LEU A 20 4.44 -23.80 -6.84
C LEU A 20 3.09 -23.14 -6.53
N SER A 21 2.09 -23.92 -6.10
CA SER A 21 0.76 -23.41 -5.72
C SER A 21 0.82 -22.50 -4.52
N ASP A 22 1.57 -22.86 -3.49
CA ASP A 22 1.77 -22.05 -2.30
C ASP A 22 2.39 -20.69 -2.66
N VAL A 23 3.37 -20.70 -3.55
CA VAL A 23 4.03 -19.47 -4.03
C VAL A 23 3.06 -18.61 -4.85
N ALA A 24 2.36 -19.19 -5.82
CA ALA A 24 1.40 -18.47 -6.66
C ALA A 24 0.23 -17.90 -5.84
N ASN A 25 -0.30 -18.68 -4.89
CA ASN A 25 -1.36 -18.23 -3.98
C ASN A 25 -0.85 -17.20 -2.96
N GLY A 26 0.42 -17.27 -2.54
CA GLY A 26 1.06 -16.23 -1.73
C GLY A 26 1.16 -14.89 -2.47
N ILE A 27 1.57 -14.91 -3.74
CA ILE A 27 1.58 -13.73 -4.62
C ILE A 27 0.15 -13.19 -4.80
N LYS A 28 -0.83 -14.09 -4.98
CA LYS A 28 -2.25 -13.72 -5.02
C LYS A 28 -2.70 -13.02 -3.75
N GLY A 29 -2.33 -13.54 -2.58
CA GLY A 29 -2.60 -12.90 -1.29
C GLY A 29 -2.04 -11.47 -1.23
N ALA A 30 -0.82 -11.26 -1.70
CA ALA A 30 -0.21 -9.93 -1.78
C ALA A 30 -0.92 -9.00 -2.79
N ALA A 31 -1.36 -9.52 -3.94
CA ALA A 31 -2.17 -8.76 -4.90
C ALA A 31 -3.48 -8.28 -4.26
N LEU A 32 -4.13 -9.13 -3.46
CA LEU A 32 -5.38 -8.81 -2.77
C LEU A 32 -5.21 -7.97 -1.49
N ALA A 33 -3.99 -7.86 -0.96
CA ALA A 33 -3.73 -7.07 0.24
C ALA A 33 -3.97 -5.56 0.01
N PRO A 34 -4.37 -4.81 1.05
CA PRO A 34 -4.55 -3.36 0.97
C PRO A 34 -3.31 -2.61 0.43
N THR A 35 -3.56 -1.49 -0.25
CA THR A 35 -2.50 -0.59 -0.72
C THR A 35 -2.02 0.34 0.40
N SER A 36 -0.82 0.90 0.26
CA SER A 36 -0.41 2.07 1.05
C SER A 36 -1.18 3.32 0.64
N ILE A 37 -1.40 4.21 1.60
CA ILE A 37 -2.18 5.44 1.48
C ILE A 37 -1.27 6.61 1.88
N PHE A 38 -1.13 7.59 1.00
CA PHE A 38 -0.42 8.83 1.31
C PHE A 38 -1.39 9.92 1.70
N CYS A 39 -1.22 10.46 2.90
CA CYS A 39 -1.94 11.64 3.34
C CYS A 39 -1.29 12.88 2.74
N ARG A 40 -2.02 13.57 1.85
CA ARG A 40 -1.59 14.89 1.38
C ARG A 40 -1.79 15.85 2.53
N SER A 41 -0.70 16.43 2.98
CA SER A 41 -0.71 17.46 3.99
C SER A 41 -0.14 18.73 3.41
N GLY A 42 -0.54 19.85 4.00
CA GLY A 42 0.00 21.15 3.67
C GLY A 42 1.51 21.24 3.92
N ASN A 43 2.00 22.47 3.77
CA ASN A 43 3.42 22.80 3.67
C ASN A 43 4.26 22.27 4.83
N ASP A 44 5.55 22.06 4.54
CA ASP A 44 6.59 21.80 5.54
C ASP A 44 6.28 20.58 6.42
N SER A 45 5.82 19.50 5.79
CA SER A 45 5.55 18.22 6.44
C SER A 45 6.74 17.27 6.28
N ILE A 46 6.85 16.32 7.22
CA ILE A 46 7.82 15.22 7.21
C ILE A 46 7.05 13.92 7.07
N TRP A 47 7.55 13.02 6.23
CA TRP A 47 7.03 11.67 6.08
C TRP A 47 8.14 10.65 6.30
N TYR A 48 7.79 9.51 6.91
CA TYR A 48 8.71 8.43 7.20
C TYR A 48 8.34 7.16 6.44
N ALA A 49 9.36 6.48 5.94
CA ALA A 49 9.25 5.14 5.40
C ALA A 49 10.42 4.29 5.89
N ARG A 50 10.25 2.97 5.84
CA ARG A 50 11.34 2.01 6.01
C ARG A 50 11.80 1.55 4.64
N ARG A 51 13.09 1.70 4.34
CA ARG A 51 13.65 1.45 3.01
C ARG A 51 13.46 -0.01 2.62
N ARG A 52 12.69 -0.25 1.55
CA ARG A 52 12.49 -1.56 0.91
C ARG A 52 12.72 -1.53 -0.60
N GLY A 53 12.76 -0.34 -1.18
CA GLY A 53 13.10 -0.05 -2.56
C GLY A 53 14.40 0.73 -2.69
N ARG A 54 14.58 1.32 -3.86
CA ARG A 54 15.79 2.07 -4.23
C ARG A 54 15.50 3.52 -4.58
N TYR A 55 14.41 3.78 -5.29
CA TYR A 55 14.10 5.14 -5.72
C TYR A 55 12.96 5.72 -4.92
N VAL A 56 13.11 6.97 -4.48
CA VAL A 56 12.02 7.76 -3.91
C VAL A 56 11.63 8.82 -4.92
N SER A 57 10.36 8.85 -5.28
CA SER A 57 9.77 9.90 -6.11
C SER A 57 8.95 10.83 -5.23
N VAL A 58 9.14 12.14 -5.41
CA VAL A 58 8.35 13.19 -4.77
C VAL A 58 7.62 13.96 -5.87
N ASP A 59 6.30 13.85 -5.88
CA ASP A 59 5.45 14.58 -6.81
C ASP A 59 4.91 15.84 -6.13
N PHE A 60 5.03 16.98 -6.78
CA PHE A 60 4.52 18.25 -6.26
C PHE A 60 4.04 19.19 -7.37
N THR A 61 3.21 20.15 -6.99
CA THR A 61 2.76 21.25 -7.86
C THR A 61 3.14 22.58 -7.25
N THR A 62 3.53 23.55 -8.08
CA THR A 62 3.78 24.94 -7.67
C THR A 62 3.26 25.88 -8.75
N SER A 63 2.45 26.89 -8.37
CA SER A 63 1.85 27.84 -9.31
C SER A 63 1.69 29.20 -8.69
N GLY A 64 1.92 30.29 -9.44
CA GLY A 64 1.82 31.66 -8.94
C GLY A 64 3.00 32.52 -9.37
N THR A 65 3.48 33.39 -8.48
CA THR A 65 4.56 34.34 -8.80
C THR A 65 5.96 33.76 -8.54
N SER A 66 6.20 33.23 -7.34
CA SER A 66 7.45 32.53 -7.04
C SER A 66 7.28 31.54 -5.89
N CYS A 67 7.99 30.42 -5.99
CA CYS A 67 8.07 29.39 -4.96
C CYS A 67 9.40 28.66 -5.10
N THR A 68 10.14 28.53 -4.00
CA THR A 68 11.29 27.64 -3.93
C THR A 68 10.85 26.34 -3.26
N THR A 69 10.95 25.23 -3.98
CA THR A 69 10.74 23.90 -3.44
C THR A 69 12.06 23.34 -2.95
N ARG A 70 12.09 22.88 -1.71
CA ARG A 70 13.23 22.17 -1.13
C ARG A 70 12.80 20.79 -0.65
N ILE A 71 13.53 19.77 -1.08
CA ILE A 71 13.31 18.38 -0.63
C ILE A 71 14.54 17.95 0.15
N LEU A 72 14.32 17.50 1.37
CA LEU A 72 15.34 16.96 2.23
C LEU A 72 15.10 15.46 2.46
N ILE A 73 16.17 14.68 2.42
CA ILE A 73 16.15 13.27 2.81
C ILE A 73 17.12 13.10 3.99
N ASN A 74 16.63 12.57 5.11
CA ASN A 74 17.38 12.48 6.38
C ASN A 74 18.07 13.81 6.78
N GLY A 75 17.34 14.92 6.59
CA GLY A 75 17.81 16.27 6.93
C GLY A 75 18.85 16.86 5.96
N GLN A 76 19.31 16.12 4.95
CA GLN A 76 20.18 16.64 3.89
C GLN A 76 19.35 17.18 2.73
N THR A 77 19.72 18.34 2.19
CA THR A 77 19.03 18.93 1.04
C THR A 77 19.47 18.23 -0.24
N GLU A 78 18.55 17.48 -0.87
CA GLU A 78 18.81 16.76 -2.12
C GLU A 78 18.25 17.51 -3.34
N TYR A 79 17.25 18.36 -3.14
CA TYR A 79 16.69 19.23 -4.18
C TYR A 79 16.37 20.61 -3.61
N ASN A 80 16.70 21.67 -4.36
CA ASN A 80 16.41 23.05 -3.99
C ASN A 80 16.34 23.91 -5.25
N ASP A 81 15.13 24.20 -5.71
CA ASP A 81 14.89 24.86 -7.00
C ASP A 81 13.70 25.83 -6.94
N GLY A 82 13.77 26.91 -7.72
CA GLY A 82 12.76 27.98 -7.77
C GLY A 82 11.80 27.92 -8.95
N THR A 83 11.87 26.88 -9.78
CA THR A 83 11.02 26.69 -10.96
C THR A 83 9.59 26.37 -10.54
N LEU A 84 8.63 26.99 -11.21
CA LEU A 84 7.21 26.72 -11.00
C LEU A 84 6.75 25.58 -11.91
N TYR A 85 6.02 24.63 -11.32
CA TYR A 85 5.49 23.45 -11.99
C TYR A 85 3.95 23.39 -11.84
N PRO A 86 3.20 24.24 -12.59
CA PRO A 86 1.75 24.30 -12.46
C PRO A 86 1.05 23.05 -12.98
N ALA A 87 1.71 22.28 -13.86
CA ALA A 87 1.23 20.99 -14.36
C ALA A 87 1.70 19.79 -13.50
N GLY A 88 2.45 20.05 -12.43
CA GLY A 88 3.12 19.04 -11.61
C GLY A 88 4.53 18.71 -12.09
N HIS A 89 5.35 18.23 -11.16
CA HIS A 89 6.70 17.72 -11.37
C HIS A 89 6.95 16.52 -10.48
N THR A 90 7.75 15.58 -10.96
CA THR A 90 8.23 14.42 -10.20
C THR A 90 9.74 14.53 -10.09
N GLU A 91 10.23 14.67 -8.87
CA GLU A 91 11.66 14.55 -8.58
C GLU A 91 11.96 13.14 -8.11
N VAL A 92 13.03 12.52 -8.62
CA VAL A 92 13.39 11.13 -8.32
C VAL A 92 14.79 11.06 -7.73
N PHE A 93 14.91 10.44 -6.56
CA PHE A 93 16.16 10.26 -5.83
C PHE A 93 16.52 8.78 -5.77
N ASP A 94 17.78 8.44 -6.08
CA ASP A 94 18.35 7.11 -5.81
C ASP A 94 18.90 7.07 -4.38
N LEU A 95 18.28 6.28 -3.50
CA LEU A 95 18.65 6.18 -2.09
C LEU A 95 20.08 5.65 -1.86
N ASP A 96 20.72 5.06 -2.87
CA ASP A 96 22.12 4.67 -2.83
C ASP A 96 23.09 5.82 -3.17
N ALA A 97 22.60 6.90 -3.80
CA ALA A 97 23.43 7.97 -4.35
C ALA A 97 23.17 9.36 -3.73
N ILE A 98 22.14 9.50 -2.89
CA ILE A 98 21.89 10.72 -2.10
C ILE A 98 23.05 11.02 -1.13
N THR A 99 23.07 12.24 -0.59
CA THR A 99 24.15 12.74 0.27
C THR A 99 24.39 11.84 1.49
N ALA A 100 23.33 11.31 2.09
CA ALA A 100 23.38 10.35 3.20
C ALA A 100 22.61 9.07 2.83
N PRO A 101 23.26 8.08 2.18
CA PRO A 101 22.61 6.85 1.77
C PRO A 101 21.98 6.09 2.94
N VAL A 102 20.81 5.52 2.70
CA VAL A 102 20.00 4.83 3.73
C VAL A 102 20.13 3.33 3.53
N ALA A 103 20.48 2.50 4.51
CA ALA A 103 20.54 1.05 4.27
C ALA A 103 19.15 0.41 4.05
N GLU A 104 19.05 -0.71 3.32
CA GLU A 104 17.79 -1.47 3.24
C GLU A 104 17.38 -1.94 4.64
N GLY A 105 16.10 -1.78 4.99
CA GLY A 105 15.57 -2.08 6.31
C GLY A 105 15.67 -0.94 7.31
N GLU A 106 16.32 0.18 6.98
CA GLU A 106 16.39 1.35 7.87
C GLU A 106 15.26 2.34 7.61
N PHE A 107 14.87 3.08 8.65
CA PHE A 107 13.94 4.20 8.51
C PHE A 107 14.64 5.42 7.89
N TYR A 108 13.90 6.17 7.09
CA TYR A 108 14.31 7.47 6.59
C TYR A 108 13.15 8.45 6.57
N ALA A 109 13.50 9.72 6.62
CA ALA A 109 12.59 10.85 6.55
C ALA A 109 12.70 11.54 5.19
N VAL A 110 11.55 11.90 4.61
CA VAL A 110 11.45 12.84 3.50
C VAL A 110 10.73 14.08 4.03
N GLU A 111 11.36 15.23 3.86
CA GLU A 111 10.78 16.52 4.21
C GLU A 111 10.68 17.38 2.97
N VAL A 112 9.51 17.97 2.73
CA VAL A 112 9.31 18.89 1.60
C VAL A 112 8.90 20.25 2.15
N ARG A 113 9.71 21.26 1.83
CA ARG A 113 9.51 22.64 2.25
C ARG A 113 9.24 23.54 1.05
N PHE A 114 8.38 24.52 1.25
CA PHE A 114 8.08 25.53 0.23
C PHE A 114 8.32 26.94 0.76
N THR A 115 9.13 27.72 0.05
CA THR A 115 9.28 29.16 0.31
C THR A 115 8.59 29.93 -0.81
N ALA A 116 7.35 30.34 -0.57
CA ALA A 116 6.49 30.94 -1.59
C ALA A 116 6.21 32.44 -1.36
N VAL A 117 6.11 33.20 -2.44
CA VAL A 117 5.51 34.54 -2.46
C VAL A 117 4.33 34.50 -3.43
N SER A 118 3.11 34.56 -2.89
CA SER A 118 1.87 34.51 -3.68
C SER A 118 1.84 33.33 -4.68
N ALA A 119 2.13 32.13 -4.18
CA ALA A 119 2.02 30.88 -4.94
C ALA A 119 1.21 29.84 -4.16
N THR A 120 0.50 28.99 -4.89
CA THR A 120 -0.10 27.75 -4.41
C THR A 120 0.88 26.61 -4.60
N HIS A 121 0.97 25.71 -3.63
CA HIS A 121 1.88 24.58 -3.67
C HIS A 121 1.35 23.42 -2.85
N GLU A 122 1.66 22.20 -3.30
CA GLU A 122 1.17 20.98 -2.69
C GLU A 122 2.13 19.83 -3.03
N VAL A 123 2.44 18.99 -2.03
CA VAL A 123 3.00 17.65 -2.29
C VAL A 123 1.84 16.71 -2.62
N THR A 124 1.83 16.20 -3.83
CA THR A 124 0.72 15.39 -4.35
C THR A 124 0.94 13.90 -4.15
N ASP A 125 2.19 13.42 -4.12
CA ASP A 125 2.53 12.04 -3.79
C ASP A 125 3.98 11.95 -3.30
N ILE A 126 4.25 10.98 -2.44
CA ILE A 126 5.61 10.48 -2.22
C ILE A 126 5.52 8.97 -2.30
N ARG A 127 6.38 8.36 -3.12
CA ARG A 127 6.42 6.91 -3.29
C ARG A 127 7.84 6.39 -3.37
N GLU A 128 8.07 5.27 -2.72
CA GLU A 128 9.25 4.45 -2.88
C GLU A 128 8.98 3.36 -3.93
N THR A 129 9.96 3.10 -4.79
CA THR A 129 9.90 2.07 -5.84
C THR A 129 11.14 1.19 -5.88
N GLY A 130 10.97 -0.04 -6.38
CA GLY A 130 12.06 -0.98 -6.59
C GLY A 130 13.09 -0.52 -7.65
N ALA A 131 14.30 -1.08 -7.61
CA ALA A 131 15.38 -0.73 -8.53
C ALA A 131 15.17 -1.22 -9.97
N ALA A 132 14.45 -2.33 -10.14
CA ALA A 132 14.24 -3.00 -11.40
C ALA A 132 12.79 -3.51 -11.50
N SER A 133 12.28 -3.55 -12.73
CA SER A 133 11.05 -4.29 -13.04
C SER A 133 11.28 -5.78 -12.81
N GLY A 134 10.26 -6.47 -12.30
CA GLY A 134 10.21 -7.91 -12.16
C GLY A 134 10.34 -8.65 -13.49
N GLY A 135 9.94 -8.01 -14.59
CA GLY A 135 10.07 -8.56 -15.94
C GLY A 135 9.11 -9.72 -16.17
N TYR A 136 7.91 -9.64 -15.61
CA TYR A 136 6.91 -10.67 -15.77
C TYR A 136 6.47 -10.76 -17.23
N SER A 137 6.40 -11.97 -17.76
CA SER A 137 5.82 -12.24 -19.07
C SER A 137 4.75 -13.31 -18.94
N SER A 138 3.57 -13.03 -19.48
CA SER A 138 2.46 -14.00 -19.53
C SER A 138 2.93 -15.33 -20.14
N ILE A 139 2.73 -16.42 -19.41
CA ILE A 139 3.14 -17.76 -19.84
C ILE A 139 2.25 -18.22 -21.00
N ALA A 140 2.82 -18.97 -21.95
CA ALA A 140 2.03 -19.57 -23.03
C ALA A 140 1.08 -20.67 -22.52
N VAL A 141 -0.13 -20.73 -23.07
CA VAL A 141 -1.17 -21.69 -22.67
C VAL A 141 -0.68 -23.15 -22.84
N PHE A 142 -0.97 -23.99 -21.85
CA PHE A 142 -0.76 -25.43 -21.91
C PHE A 142 -1.81 -26.10 -22.78
N THR A 143 -1.37 -27.00 -23.67
CA THR A 143 -2.23 -27.75 -24.58
C THR A 143 -1.89 -29.25 -24.51
N THR A 144 -2.85 -30.11 -24.84
CA THR A 144 -2.73 -31.57 -24.75
C THR A 144 -1.68 -32.16 -25.70
N SER A 145 -1.28 -31.43 -26.75
CA SER A 145 -0.25 -31.83 -27.72
C SER A 145 1.14 -31.24 -27.43
N THR A 146 1.37 -30.69 -26.24
CA THR A 146 2.66 -30.08 -25.88
C THR A 146 3.75 -31.16 -25.77
N SER A 147 4.84 -31.02 -26.51
CA SER A 147 6.01 -31.90 -26.37
C SER A 147 6.61 -31.81 -24.95
N ALA A 148 7.28 -32.87 -24.48
CA ALA A 148 7.88 -32.88 -23.14
C ALA A 148 8.85 -31.69 -22.91
N VAL A 149 9.64 -31.33 -23.93
CA VAL A 149 10.55 -30.18 -23.87
C VAL A 149 9.79 -28.86 -23.70
N ASN A 150 8.74 -28.65 -24.50
CA ASN A 150 7.94 -27.43 -24.40
C ASN A 150 7.13 -27.38 -23.11
N PHE A 151 6.72 -28.53 -22.58
CA PHE A 151 6.00 -28.62 -21.31
C PHE A 151 6.93 -28.24 -20.14
N LEU A 152 8.15 -28.79 -20.12
CA LEU A 152 9.18 -28.40 -19.15
C LEU A 152 9.50 -26.90 -19.23
N ALA A 153 9.63 -26.35 -20.44
CA ALA A 153 9.87 -24.92 -20.62
C ALA A 153 8.75 -24.05 -20.03
N LYS A 154 7.48 -24.45 -20.18
CA LYS A 154 6.34 -23.74 -19.59
C LYS A 154 6.31 -23.87 -18.06
N LEU A 155 6.63 -25.04 -17.50
CA LEU A 155 6.76 -25.21 -16.04
C LEU A 155 7.86 -24.30 -15.47
N ALA A 156 9.03 -24.27 -16.12
CA ALA A 156 10.09 -23.35 -15.75
C ALA A 156 9.66 -21.88 -15.86
N ALA A 157 8.86 -21.54 -16.87
CA ALA A 157 8.29 -20.20 -17.04
C ALA A 157 7.29 -19.82 -15.93
N LEU A 158 6.51 -20.77 -15.39
CA LEU A 158 5.66 -20.51 -14.22
C LEU A 158 6.50 -20.13 -13.00
N SER A 159 7.56 -20.89 -12.71
CA SER A 159 8.50 -20.56 -11.62
C SER A 159 9.20 -19.22 -11.85
N ALA A 160 9.62 -18.94 -13.08
CA ALA A 160 10.20 -17.65 -13.44
C ALA A 160 9.21 -16.50 -13.24
N GLY A 161 7.94 -16.70 -13.60
CA GLY A 161 6.86 -15.73 -13.36
C GLY A 161 6.64 -15.44 -11.88
N CYS A 162 6.68 -16.48 -11.02
CA CYS A 162 6.64 -16.28 -9.58
C CYS A 162 7.83 -15.47 -9.05
N THR A 163 9.04 -15.74 -9.55
CA THR A 163 10.24 -14.96 -9.19
C THR A 163 10.13 -13.51 -9.66
N ALA A 164 9.65 -13.28 -10.87
CA ALA A 164 9.44 -11.93 -11.43
C ALA A 164 8.49 -11.10 -10.55
N LEU A 165 7.40 -11.71 -10.08
CA LEU A 165 6.42 -11.04 -9.21
C LEU A 165 6.85 -10.97 -7.73
N ALA A 166 8.00 -11.53 -7.33
CA ALA A 166 8.40 -11.58 -5.93
C ALA A 166 8.66 -10.18 -5.32
N GLY A 167 9.30 -9.29 -6.08
CA GLY A 167 9.51 -7.90 -5.68
C GLY A 167 8.19 -7.12 -5.57
N PRO A 168 7.37 -7.06 -6.65
CA PRO A 168 6.05 -6.42 -6.62
C PRO A 168 5.10 -6.95 -5.54
N ALA A 169 5.18 -8.25 -5.22
CA ALA A 169 4.36 -8.87 -4.18
C ALA A 169 4.76 -8.52 -2.74
N ARG A 170 5.82 -7.72 -2.53
CA ARG A 170 6.12 -7.17 -1.20
C ARG A 170 5.00 -6.18 -0.83
N THR A 171 4.15 -6.57 0.12
CA THR A 171 3.03 -5.70 0.54
C THR A 171 3.54 -4.48 1.32
N PRO A 172 3.06 -3.26 1.01
CA PRO A 172 3.52 -2.05 1.68
C PRO A 172 2.85 -1.89 3.05
N SER A 173 3.28 -0.88 3.82
CA SER A 173 2.55 -0.44 5.01
C SER A 173 1.21 0.17 4.60
N ALA A 174 0.10 -0.51 4.93
CA ALA A 174 -1.26 -0.08 4.61
C ALA A 174 -1.93 0.61 5.80
N THR A 175 -1.33 1.71 6.23
CA THR A 175 -1.80 2.55 7.34
C THR A 175 -2.46 3.81 6.79
N TRP A 176 -3.40 4.39 7.54
CA TRP A 176 -3.99 5.69 7.18
C TRP A 176 -4.15 6.57 8.42
N LEU A 177 -4.02 7.87 8.19
CA LEU A 177 -4.38 8.88 9.18
C LEU A 177 -5.91 9.01 9.22
N ARG A 178 -6.48 8.86 10.40
CA ARG A 178 -7.91 9.06 10.67
C ARG A 178 -8.17 10.54 10.88
N ILE A 179 -8.68 11.17 9.83
CA ILE A 179 -8.93 12.60 9.77
C ILE A 179 -10.26 12.98 10.42
N THR A 180 -10.32 14.20 10.95
CA THR A 180 -11.52 14.83 11.49
C THR A 180 -11.99 16.04 10.67
N ASP A 181 -11.23 16.39 9.62
CA ASP A 181 -11.55 17.48 8.70
C ASP A 181 -11.28 17.06 7.25
N SER A 182 -11.54 17.97 6.31
CA SER A 182 -11.33 17.74 4.88
C SER A 182 -9.88 17.38 4.60
N THR A 183 -9.64 16.31 3.84
CA THR A 183 -8.28 15.90 3.47
C THR A 183 -8.29 15.12 2.16
N THR A 184 -7.17 15.21 1.45
CA THR A 184 -6.92 14.45 0.23
C THR A 184 -5.87 13.38 0.51
N PHE A 185 -6.11 12.19 0.00
CA PHE A 185 -5.15 11.09 0.01
C PHE A 185 -4.75 10.74 -1.42
N THR A 186 -3.55 10.19 -1.58
CA THR A 186 -3.13 9.50 -2.81
C THR A 186 -3.02 8.01 -2.55
N LEU A 187 -3.67 7.21 -3.39
CA LEU A 187 -3.68 5.75 -3.33
C LEU A 187 -3.24 5.17 -4.68
N LEU A 188 -2.90 3.88 -4.69
CA LEU A 188 -2.65 3.10 -5.91
C LEU A 188 -3.82 2.14 -6.08
N ARG A 189 -4.53 2.21 -7.21
CA ARG A 189 -5.65 1.30 -7.46
C ARG A 189 -5.13 -0.11 -7.67
N LYS A 190 -5.35 -1.00 -6.71
CA LYS A 190 -5.14 -2.45 -6.84
C LYS A 190 -6.46 -3.17 -7.10
N GLN A 191 -7.56 -2.67 -6.53
CA GLN A 191 -8.85 -3.36 -6.57
C GLN A 191 -9.94 -2.56 -7.29
N GLN A 192 -11.14 -3.15 -7.40
CA GLN A 192 -12.30 -2.52 -8.02
C GLN A 192 -13.04 -1.60 -7.06
N TYR A 193 -13.28 -2.04 -5.82
CA TYR A 193 -14.07 -1.27 -4.87
C TYR A 193 -13.18 -0.50 -3.90
N LEU A 194 -13.62 0.70 -3.55
CA LEU A 194 -13.09 1.47 -2.44
C LEU A 194 -14.18 1.59 -1.37
N TYR A 195 -13.85 1.20 -0.15
CA TYR A 195 -14.70 1.38 1.01
C TYR A 195 -14.19 2.56 1.84
N VAL A 196 -15.05 3.54 2.05
CA VAL A 196 -14.78 4.67 2.94
C VAL A 196 -15.82 4.64 4.04
N ASN A 197 -15.38 4.46 5.29
CA ASN A 197 -16.25 4.55 6.44
C ASN A 197 -15.99 5.84 7.22
N TYR A 198 -17.07 6.54 7.56
CA TYR A 198 -17.00 7.76 8.35
C TYR A 198 -18.18 7.88 9.32
N ILE A 199 -17.94 8.63 10.39
CA ILE A 199 -18.94 9.16 11.32
C ILE A 199 -19.12 10.64 11.00
N VAL A 200 -20.37 11.09 10.93
CA VAL A 200 -20.72 12.50 10.75
C VAL A 200 -21.88 12.84 11.67
N THR A 201 -21.78 13.94 12.41
CA THR A 201 -22.83 14.40 13.33
C THR A 201 -22.95 15.91 13.33
N GLY A 202 -24.11 16.42 13.77
CA GLY A 202 -24.37 17.84 13.97
C GLY A 202 -25.16 18.50 12.84
N SER A 203 -25.83 19.60 13.17
CA SER A 203 -26.74 20.30 12.26
C SER A 203 -26.04 20.74 10.97
N GLY A 204 -26.66 20.43 9.82
CA GLY A 204 -26.09 20.76 8.51
C GLY A 204 -24.95 19.84 8.09
N SER A 205 -24.90 18.62 8.62
CA SER A 205 -23.94 17.58 8.20
C SER A 205 -23.89 17.46 6.68
N GLN A 206 -22.68 17.50 6.13
CA GLN A 206 -22.46 17.29 4.70
C GLN A 206 -21.05 16.74 4.48
N VAL A 207 -20.99 15.53 3.91
CA VAL A 207 -19.74 14.86 3.53
C VAL A 207 -19.76 14.60 2.03
N ARG A 208 -18.70 15.05 1.35
CA ARG A 208 -18.50 14.80 -0.07
C ARG A 208 -17.26 13.95 -0.27
N ILE A 209 -17.38 12.92 -1.09
CA ILE A 209 -16.25 12.07 -1.48
C ILE A 209 -16.02 12.26 -2.96
N LEU A 210 -14.77 12.55 -3.33
CA LEU A 210 -14.34 12.70 -4.70
C LEU A 210 -13.21 11.72 -5.02
N VAL A 211 -13.23 11.16 -6.22
CA VAL A 211 -12.16 10.35 -6.78
C VAL A 211 -11.67 11.04 -8.04
N ASN A 212 -10.39 11.43 -8.09
CA ASN A 212 -9.82 12.24 -9.18
C ASN A 212 -10.64 13.53 -9.47
N GLY A 213 -11.19 14.15 -8.42
CA GLY A 213 -12.05 15.33 -8.53
C GLY A 213 -13.49 15.06 -8.98
N THR A 214 -13.84 13.84 -9.38
CA THR A 214 -15.22 13.43 -9.68
C THR A 214 -15.95 13.12 -8.38
N THR A 215 -17.09 13.77 -8.12
CA THR A 215 -17.91 13.48 -6.93
C THR A 215 -18.56 12.11 -7.07
N VAL A 216 -18.25 11.19 -6.15
CA VAL A 216 -18.80 9.83 -6.08
C VAL A 216 -19.79 9.66 -4.94
N SER A 217 -19.75 10.56 -3.96
CA SER A 217 -20.73 10.65 -2.88
C SER A 217 -20.90 12.09 -2.44
N ASN A 218 -22.15 12.50 -2.16
CA ASN A 218 -22.48 13.78 -1.56
C ASN A 218 -23.67 13.54 -0.62
N ASP A 219 -23.38 13.39 0.67
CA ASP A 219 -24.32 12.90 1.66
C ASP A 219 -24.51 13.91 2.79
N SER A 220 -25.77 14.25 3.06
CA SER A 220 -26.15 15.19 4.13
C SER A 220 -26.79 14.50 5.34
N THR A 221 -26.74 13.17 5.40
CA THR A 221 -27.33 12.38 6.48
C THR A 221 -26.36 12.28 7.65
N GLU A 222 -26.87 12.43 8.88
CA GLU A 222 -26.09 12.15 10.10
C GLU A 222 -25.93 10.64 10.31
N TYR A 223 -24.71 10.22 10.63
CA TYR A 223 -24.37 8.84 10.95
C TYR A 223 -23.54 8.79 12.23
N PRO A 224 -24.17 8.93 13.42
CA PRO A 224 -23.47 8.91 14.70
C PRO A 224 -22.76 7.57 14.98
N ASN A 225 -23.25 6.48 14.39
CA ASN A 225 -22.67 5.14 14.51
C ASN A 225 -21.81 4.74 13.30
N GLY A 226 -21.59 5.67 12.37
CA GLY A 226 -20.82 5.47 11.15
C GLY A 226 -21.62 4.90 9.98
N VAL A 227 -21.10 5.11 8.78
CA VAL A 227 -21.62 4.55 7.52
C VAL A 227 -20.45 4.17 6.62
N THR A 228 -20.58 3.07 5.89
CA THR A 228 -19.63 2.70 4.83
C THR A 228 -20.20 3.06 3.47
N LYS A 229 -19.46 3.85 2.70
CA LYS A 229 -19.71 4.07 1.28
C LYS A 229 -18.86 3.11 0.47
N THR A 230 -19.49 2.38 -0.43
CA THR A 230 -18.84 1.51 -1.41
C THR A 230 -18.80 2.23 -2.75
N ILE A 231 -17.61 2.44 -3.29
CA ILE A 231 -17.38 3.15 -4.54
C ILE A 231 -16.81 2.14 -5.54
N ASP A 232 -17.46 1.96 -6.69
CA ASP A 232 -16.90 1.20 -7.80
C ASP A 232 -15.95 2.09 -8.62
N LEU A 233 -14.64 1.90 -8.44
CA LEU A 233 -13.61 2.70 -9.10
C LEU A 233 -13.62 2.53 -10.63
N ALA A 234 -14.15 1.41 -11.15
CA ALA A 234 -14.30 1.20 -12.59
C ALA A 234 -15.45 2.02 -13.20
N ALA A 235 -16.45 2.37 -12.39
CA ALA A 235 -17.62 3.13 -12.83
C ALA A 235 -17.44 4.66 -12.67
N VAL A 236 -16.40 5.11 -11.98
CA VAL A 236 -16.10 6.55 -11.82
C VAL A 236 -15.70 7.14 -13.18
N SER A 237 -16.37 8.21 -13.61
CA SER A 237 -15.97 8.97 -14.80
C SER A 237 -14.62 9.63 -14.56
N GLY A 238 -13.63 9.35 -15.42
CA GLY A 238 -12.23 9.74 -15.19
C GLY A 238 -11.56 8.96 -14.04
N GLY A 239 -12.16 7.83 -13.64
CA GLY A 239 -11.65 6.95 -12.60
C GLY A 239 -10.28 6.36 -12.93
N PRO A 240 -9.54 5.92 -11.92
CA PRO A 240 -8.18 5.42 -12.12
C PRO A 240 -8.13 4.08 -12.83
N ALA A 241 -7.10 3.87 -13.66
CA ALA A 241 -6.77 2.54 -14.17
C ALA A 241 -6.25 1.63 -13.04
N VAL A 242 -6.38 0.31 -13.19
CA VAL A 242 -5.70 -0.63 -12.28
C VAL A 242 -4.19 -0.38 -12.37
N TYR A 243 -3.51 -0.44 -11.23
CA TYR A 243 -2.11 -0.03 -11.04
C TYR A 243 -1.86 1.48 -11.27
N GLY A 244 -2.91 2.28 -11.42
CA GLY A 244 -2.83 3.74 -11.51
C GLY A 244 -2.97 4.41 -10.14
N SER A 245 -2.21 5.47 -9.91
CA SER A 245 -2.40 6.33 -8.74
C SER A 245 -3.64 7.20 -8.89
N TYR A 246 -4.30 7.52 -7.77
CA TYR A 246 -5.48 8.37 -7.76
C TYR A 246 -5.60 9.19 -6.50
N SER A 247 -6.32 10.32 -6.60
CA SER A 247 -6.69 11.11 -5.44
C SER A 247 -8.04 10.67 -4.89
N LEU A 248 -8.08 10.49 -3.57
CA LEU A 248 -9.30 10.36 -2.79
C LEU A 248 -9.44 11.61 -1.94
N GLU A 249 -10.44 12.42 -2.21
CA GLU A 249 -10.74 13.60 -1.41
C GLU A 249 -12.01 13.36 -0.59
N ILE A 250 -11.92 13.58 0.71
CA ILE A 250 -13.05 13.53 1.63
C ILE A 250 -13.22 14.93 2.19
N ARG A 251 -14.31 15.61 1.81
CA ARG A 251 -14.63 16.97 2.27
C ARG A 251 -15.71 16.92 3.34
N ARG A 252 -15.47 17.68 4.41
CA ARG A 252 -16.46 18.06 5.40
C ARG A 252 -17.02 19.43 5.03
N ASP A 253 -18.12 19.44 4.29
CA ASP A 253 -18.82 20.67 3.90
C ASP A 253 -19.77 21.16 5.02
N GLY A 254 -20.02 20.33 6.05
CA GLY A 254 -20.79 20.70 7.24
C GLY A 254 -20.75 19.64 8.34
N GLY A 255 -21.17 19.99 9.56
CA GLY A 255 -21.12 19.12 10.73
C GLY A 255 -19.69 18.80 11.22
N THR A 256 -19.56 17.68 11.94
CA THR A 256 -18.28 17.07 12.37
C THR A 256 -17.98 15.83 11.53
N LEU A 257 -16.71 15.48 11.36
CA LEU A 257 -16.29 14.29 10.62
C LEU A 257 -15.32 13.47 11.46
N LEU A 258 -15.38 12.14 11.32
CA LEU A 258 -14.29 11.23 11.65
C LEU A 258 -14.26 10.12 10.61
N VAL A 259 -13.19 10.04 9.83
CA VAL A 259 -12.97 8.90 8.93
C VAL A 259 -12.43 7.74 9.76
N GLN A 260 -13.14 6.62 9.73
CA GLN A 260 -12.76 5.43 10.50
C GLN A 260 -11.77 4.58 9.73
N TYR A 261 -12.12 4.18 8.51
CA TYR A 261 -11.25 3.39 7.65
C TYR A 261 -11.42 3.71 6.17
N ILE A 262 -10.33 3.47 5.44
CA ILE A 262 -10.24 3.53 3.99
C ILE A 262 -9.59 2.21 3.57
N VAL A 263 -10.28 1.42 2.75
CA VAL A 263 -9.74 0.14 2.30
C VAL A 263 -10.21 -0.20 0.90
N GLU A 264 -9.27 -0.65 0.07
CA GLU A 264 -9.59 -1.22 -1.24
C GLU A 264 -10.05 -2.67 -1.10
N GLY A 265 -11.14 -2.99 -1.78
CA GLY A 265 -11.80 -4.28 -1.76
C GLY A 265 -11.81 -4.95 -3.11
N PRO A 266 -11.43 -6.24 -3.19
CA PRO A 266 -11.47 -6.97 -4.44
C PRO A 266 -12.90 -7.18 -4.92
N THR A 267 -13.08 -7.29 -6.24
CA THR A 267 -14.18 -8.11 -6.76
C THR A 267 -13.87 -9.56 -6.43
N ALA A 268 -14.88 -10.37 -6.13
CA ALA A 268 -14.66 -11.78 -5.80
C ALA A 268 -13.83 -12.48 -6.90
N SER A 269 -12.55 -12.74 -6.60
CA SER A 269 -11.68 -13.54 -7.45
C SER A 269 -11.85 -15.01 -7.07
N VAL A 270 -12.31 -15.82 -8.02
CA VAL A 270 -12.44 -17.27 -7.84
C VAL A 270 -11.23 -18.04 -8.37
N ASN A 271 -10.24 -17.35 -8.95
CA ASN A 271 -9.04 -17.98 -9.50
C ASN A 271 -8.00 -18.20 -8.40
N TYR A 272 -7.59 -19.46 -8.25
CA TYR A 272 -6.53 -19.89 -7.35
C TYR A 272 -5.65 -20.92 -8.03
N ALA A 273 -4.39 -21.00 -7.61
CA ALA A 273 -3.51 -22.07 -8.06
C ALA A 273 -4.05 -23.40 -7.52
N PRO A 274 -4.00 -24.48 -8.31
CA PRO A 274 -4.61 -25.76 -7.96
C PRO A 274 -3.93 -26.40 -6.76
N SER A 275 -4.63 -27.26 -6.03
CA SER A 275 -4.02 -28.20 -5.11
C SER A 275 -3.91 -29.58 -5.78
N TRP A 276 -2.82 -30.29 -5.50
CA TRP A 276 -2.54 -31.62 -6.04
C TRP A 276 -2.56 -32.63 -4.92
N ALA A 277 -3.28 -33.73 -5.12
CA ALA A 277 -3.41 -34.77 -4.11
C ALA A 277 -2.15 -35.65 -4.06
N GLU A 278 -1.80 -36.14 -2.88
CA GLU A 278 -0.72 -37.12 -2.75
C GLU A 278 -1.04 -38.39 -3.56
N GLY A 279 -0.09 -38.84 -4.38
CA GLY A 279 -0.26 -40.01 -5.24
C GLY A 279 -1.08 -39.76 -6.51
N GLU A 280 -1.53 -38.53 -6.77
CA GLU A 280 -2.20 -38.17 -8.02
C GLU A 280 -1.28 -38.40 -9.23
N GLN A 281 -1.81 -39.05 -10.27
CA GLN A 281 -1.07 -39.24 -11.51
C GLN A 281 -1.15 -37.97 -12.36
N ILE A 282 -0.10 -37.16 -12.29
CA ILE A 282 0.00 -35.90 -13.04
C ILE A 282 0.54 -36.18 -14.45
N THR A 283 -0.14 -35.66 -15.47
CA THR A 283 0.20 -35.85 -16.87
C THR A 283 0.15 -34.53 -17.66
N THR A 284 0.64 -34.54 -18.89
CA THR A 284 0.53 -33.38 -19.80
C THR A 284 -0.91 -33.08 -20.24
N ALA A 285 -1.87 -33.95 -19.90
CA ALA A 285 -3.29 -33.75 -20.19
C ALA A 285 -3.99 -32.84 -19.16
N ASP A 286 -3.39 -32.58 -18.00
CA ASP A 286 -3.96 -31.75 -16.92
C ASP A 286 -3.87 -30.24 -17.20
N VAL A 287 -4.14 -29.88 -18.46
CA VAL A 287 -3.97 -28.52 -19.00
C VAL A 287 -4.80 -27.48 -18.25
N GLY A 288 -5.97 -27.86 -17.70
CA GLY A 288 -6.80 -26.96 -16.90
C GLY A 288 -6.08 -26.48 -15.65
N SER A 289 -5.51 -27.40 -14.88
CA SER A 289 -4.74 -27.11 -13.66
C SER A 289 -3.49 -26.30 -13.98
N PHE A 290 -2.76 -26.62 -15.06
CA PHE A 290 -1.59 -25.84 -15.45
C PHE A 290 -1.94 -24.41 -15.93
N ASN A 291 -3.03 -24.27 -16.68
CA ASN A 291 -3.51 -22.96 -17.11
C ASN A 291 -4.09 -22.13 -15.95
N ALA A 292 -4.54 -22.76 -14.86
CA ALA A 292 -4.96 -22.02 -13.67
C ALA A 292 -3.81 -21.22 -13.03
N TYR A 293 -2.58 -21.78 -12.97
CA TYR A 293 -1.41 -21.01 -12.53
C TYR A 293 -1.16 -19.77 -13.40
N LYS A 294 -1.23 -19.94 -14.72
CA LYS A 294 -1.10 -18.84 -15.67
C LYS A 294 -2.13 -17.74 -15.35
N THR A 295 -3.41 -18.10 -15.27
CA THR A 295 -4.49 -17.15 -15.00
C THR A 295 -4.26 -16.38 -13.71
N VAL A 296 -3.85 -17.06 -12.64
CA VAL A 296 -3.55 -16.42 -11.35
C VAL A 296 -2.39 -15.45 -11.46
N LEU A 297 -1.29 -15.84 -12.10
CA LEU A 297 -0.10 -14.98 -12.23
C LEU A 297 -0.37 -13.78 -13.13
N ASP A 298 -1.10 -13.94 -14.23
CA ASP A 298 -1.49 -12.83 -15.12
C ASP A 298 -2.38 -11.82 -14.37
N GLU A 299 -3.33 -12.32 -13.57
CA GLU A 299 -4.20 -11.48 -12.74
C GLU A 299 -3.41 -10.76 -11.65
N CYS A 300 -2.45 -11.44 -11.01
CA CYS A 300 -1.57 -10.82 -10.02
C CYS A 300 -0.72 -9.72 -10.66
N TYR A 301 -0.17 -9.95 -11.85
CA TYR A 301 0.58 -8.96 -12.59
C TYR A 301 -0.26 -7.73 -12.95
N ALA A 302 -1.50 -7.94 -13.40
CA ALA A 302 -2.42 -6.83 -13.70
C ALA A 302 -2.70 -5.93 -12.48
N ILE A 303 -2.64 -6.47 -11.26
CA ILE A 303 -2.90 -5.76 -10.01
C ILE A 303 -1.63 -5.13 -9.42
N LEU A 304 -0.54 -5.89 -9.38
CA LEU A 304 0.73 -5.52 -8.71
C LEU A 304 1.69 -4.75 -9.62
N GLY A 305 1.50 -4.83 -10.94
CA GLY A 305 2.44 -4.32 -11.93
C GLY A 305 3.82 -4.96 -11.86
N ASP A 306 4.82 -4.22 -12.34
CA ASP A 306 6.19 -4.73 -12.52
C ASP A 306 7.13 -4.39 -11.37
N TYR A 307 6.79 -3.49 -10.45
CA TYR A 307 7.69 -3.09 -9.37
C TYR A 307 6.95 -2.82 -8.07
N TYR A 308 7.68 -2.99 -6.96
CA TYR A 308 7.24 -2.63 -5.62
C TYR A 308 6.92 -1.13 -5.55
N ILE A 309 5.81 -0.78 -4.89
CA ILE A 309 5.43 0.60 -4.58
C ILE A 309 4.98 0.69 -3.13
N ALA A 310 5.55 1.62 -2.38
CA ALA A 310 5.07 2.00 -1.05
C ALA A 310 5.03 3.50 -0.88
N ARG A 311 4.19 3.96 0.05
CA ARG A 311 4.06 5.38 0.39
C ARG A 311 4.39 5.59 1.86
N PRO A 312 5.05 6.72 2.20
CA PRO A 312 5.46 6.98 3.57
C PRO A 312 4.29 7.46 4.44
N SER A 313 4.42 7.25 5.74
CA SER A 313 3.48 7.74 6.74
C SER A 313 3.86 9.16 7.17
N ILE A 314 2.89 10.06 7.24
CA ILE A 314 3.12 11.43 7.69
C ILE A 314 3.45 11.51 9.18
N TYR A 315 4.34 12.41 9.58
CA TYR A 315 4.67 12.73 10.96
C TYR A 315 3.73 13.79 11.56
N ARG A 316 3.15 13.49 12.74
CA ARG A 316 2.11 14.30 13.40
C ARG A 316 2.32 14.45 14.92
N PRO A 317 3.43 15.08 15.38
CA PRO A 317 3.79 15.09 16.81
C PRO A 317 2.87 15.89 17.74
N TYR A 318 2.09 16.83 17.20
CA TYR A 318 1.29 17.77 18.00
C TYR A 318 -0.22 17.65 17.80
N ASP A 319 -0.68 16.76 16.92
CA ASP A 319 -2.07 16.74 16.44
C ASP A 319 -2.95 15.68 17.11
N HIS A 320 -2.51 15.10 18.24
CA HIS A 320 -3.15 13.92 18.87
C HIS A 320 -3.56 12.86 17.82
N PRO A 321 -2.61 12.44 16.97
CA PRO A 321 -2.90 11.70 15.76
C PRO A 321 -3.62 10.39 16.05
N ARG A 322 -4.47 10.02 15.10
CA ARG A 322 -5.24 8.79 15.12
C ARG A 322 -4.95 8.04 13.84
N TRP A 323 -4.62 6.78 13.95
CA TRP A 323 -4.30 5.93 12.81
C TRP A 323 -5.25 4.74 12.78
N GLY A 324 -5.47 4.22 11.59
CA GLY A 324 -6.07 2.92 11.39
C GLY A 324 -5.18 2.05 10.50
N PHE A 325 -5.24 0.75 10.73
CA PHE A 325 -4.61 -0.24 9.87
C PHE A 325 -5.29 -1.60 10.03
N HIS A 326 -5.23 -2.42 8.97
CA HIS A 326 -5.54 -3.84 9.08
C HIS A 326 -4.27 -4.62 9.41
N LYS A 327 -4.37 -5.70 10.21
CA LYS A 327 -3.24 -6.60 10.49
C LYS A 327 -2.86 -7.37 9.22
N SER A 328 -2.05 -6.74 8.37
CA SER A 328 -1.48 -7.34 7.15
C SER A 328 -0.02 -7.75 7.31
N LYS A 329 0.57 -7.44 8.47
CA LYS A 329 1.98 -7.58 8.82
C LYS A 329 2.11 -7.97 10.29
N ARG A 330 3.27 -8.51 10.67
CA ARG A 330 3.54 -8.92 12.06
C ARG A 330 3.87 -7.75 12.99
N TYR A 331 4.70 -6.81 12.55
CA TYR A 331 5.21 -5.75 13.42
C TYR A 331 4.56 -4.41 13.12
N LEU A 332 4.15 -3.75 14.19
CA LEU A 332 3.82 -2.34 14.21
C LEU A 332 5.06 -1.55 14.63
N HIS A 333 5.53 -0.71 13.74
CA HIS A 333 6.53 0.32 14.02
C HIS A 333 5.83 1.64 14.29
N TYR A 334 6.23 2.36 15.33
CA TYR A 334 5.60 3.62 15.68
C TYR A 334 6.58 4.60 16.32
N MET A 335 6.30 5.89 16.12
CA MET A 335 6.91 6.97 16.89
C MET A 335 5.96 7.43 17.98
N ARG A 336 6.48 7.70 19.18
CA ARG A 336 5.75 8.35 20.27
C ARG A 336 6.65 9.29 21.07
N ASN A 337 6.78 10.54 20.63
CA ASN A 337 7.61 11.56 21.26
C ASN A 337 6.84 12.52 22.20
N GLY A 338 5.50 12.59 22.10
CA GLY A 338 4.67 13.44 22.98
C GLY A 338 4.47 12.92 24.42
N SER A 339 3.79 13.70 25.25
CA SER A 339 3.62 13.46 26.69
C SER A 339 2.47 12.51 27.08
N ASN A 340 1.45 12.37 26.22
CA ASN A 340 0.35 11.45 26.46
C ASN A 340 0.77 9.99 26.16
N PRO A 341 0.24 8.97 26.84
CA PRO A 341 0.48 7.58 26.46
C PRO A 341 -0.14 7.26 25.09
N ALA A 342 0.57 6.51 24.24
CA ALA A 342 -0.02 5.91 23.04
C ALA A 342 -0.70 4.58 23.35
N SER A 343 -1.70 4.23 22.55
CA SER A 343 -2.41 2.96 22.69
C SER A 343 -2.89 2.39 21.37
N LEU A 344 -3.11 1.08 21.37
CA LEU A 344 -3.89 0.36 20.35
C LEU A 344 -5.26 0.02 20.93
N SER A 345 -6.31 0.24 20.15
CA SER A 345 -7.68 -0.10 20.53
C SER A 345 -8.34 -1.04 19.53
N ASP A 346 -9.22 -1.89 20.05
CA ASP A 346 -10.23 -2.58 19.27
C ASP A 346 -11.29 -1.57 18.78
N PRO A 347 -11.56 -1.47 17.47
CA PRO A 347 -12.60 -0.60 16.93
C PRO A 347 -14.00 -0.84 17.51
N ALA A 348 -14.29 -2.08 17.95
CA ALA A 348 -15.58 -2.40 18.56
C ALA A 348 -15.68 -1.95 20.03
N GLY A 349 -14.57 -1.54 20.65
CA GLY A 349 -14.51 -1.13 22.05
C GLY A 349 -14.80 -2.26 23.04
N VAL A 350 -14.65 -3.52 22.62
CA VAL A 350 -14.90 -4.69 23.47
C VAL A 350 -13.63 -5.06 24.25
N GLN A 351 -12.48 -4.99 23.59
CA GLN A 351 -11.19 -5.33 24.19
C GLN A 351 -10.56 -4.12 24.89
N PRO A 352 -9.80 -4.32 25.98
CA PRO A 352 -9.07 -3.24 26.62
C PRO A 352 -7.98 -2.69 25.71
N ASP A 353 -7.72 -1.39 25.84
CA ASP A 353 -6.63 -0.72 25.14
C ASP A 353 -5.27 -1.29 25.55
N ILE A 354 -4.38 -1.43 24.58
CA ILE A 354 -3.00 -1.90 24.77
C ILE A 354 -2.11 -0.67 24.79
N SER A 355 -1.42 -0.44 25.91
CA SER A 355 -0.50 0.70 26.03
C SER A 355 0.79 0.46 25.25
N LEU A 356 1.25 1.50 24.56
CA LEU A 356 2.52 1.52 23.84
C LEU A 356 3.56 2.33 24.60
N SER A 357 4.81 1.89 24.54
CA SER A 357 5.94 2.58 25.17
C SER A 357 6.27 3.88 24.45
N ARG A 358 6.79 4.87 25.19
CA ARG A 358 7.30 6.11 24.60
C ARG A 358 8.60 5.83 23.82
N THR A 359 8.79 6.51 22.69
CA THR A 359 10.08 6.55 21.97
C THR A 359 10.97 7.67 22.50
N THR A 360 12.24 7.68 22.10
CA THR A 360 13.20 8.73 22.47
C THR A 360 13.83 9.33 21.22
N ASP A 361 14.50 10.47 21.36
CA ASP A 361 15.22 11.07 20.22
C ASP A 361 16.34 10.15 19.69
N ASP A 362 16.95 9.33 20.57
CA ASP A 362 17.99 8.36 20.21
C ASP A 362 17.43 7.04 19.62
N ALA A 363 16.14 6.76 19.85
CA ALA A 363 15.43 5.60 19.33
C ALA A 363 14.03 6.05 18.87
N PRO A 364 13.96 6.75 17.72
CA PRO A 364 12.75 7.46 17.32
C PRO A 364 11.60 6.51 16.97
N PHE A 365 11.90 5.27 16.60
CA PHE A 365 10.92 4.21 16.37
C PHE A 365 11.01 3.11 17.43
N ALA A 366 9.85 2.62 17.84
CA ALA A 366 9.69 1.37 18.58
C ALA A 366 8.86 0.38 17.78
N SER A 367 9.05 -0.91 18.07
CA SER A 367 8.37 -2.02 17.40
C SER A 367 7.50 -2.80 18.39
N TYR A 368 6.29 -3.15 17.98
CA TYR A 368 5.36 -3.98 18.73
C TYR A 368 4.96 -5.20 17.89
N ASP A 369 5.05 -6.40 18.47
CA ASP A 369 4.67 -7.64 17.81
C ASP A 369 3.15 -7.86 17.91
N LEU A 370 2.44 -7.67 16.79
CA LEU A 370 0.98 -7.79 16.71
C LEU A 370 0.48 -9.24 16.85
N ASP A 371 1.36 -10.24 16.77
CA ASP A 371 1.00 -11.65 17.05
C ASP A 371 0.87 -11.94 18.54
N THR A 372 1.30 -11.02 19.41
CA THR A 372 1.08 -11.11 20.87
C THR A 372 -0.32 -10.68 21.30
N ILE A 373 -1.15 -10.18 20.37
CA ILE A 373 -2.50 -9.70 20.65
C ILE A 373 -3.51 -10.82 20.33
N ASP A 374 -4.01 -11.47 21.36
CA ASP A 374 -4.85 -12.67 21.25
C ASP A 374 -6.14 -12.47 20.44
N TRP A 375 -6.74 -11.28 20.51
CA TRP A 375 -7.99 -10.97 19.81
C TRP A 375 -7.78 -10.52 18.36
N LEU A 376 -6.54 -10.28 17.93
CA LEU A 376 -6.23 -9.68 16.65
C LEU A 376 -5.83 -10.74 15.61
N ALA A 377 -6.83 -11.23 14.89
CA ALA A 377 -6.64 -12.11 13.74
C ALA A 377 -6.02 -11.36 12.53
N PRO A 378 -5.34 -12.08 11.60
CA PRO A 378 -4.92 -11.52 10.32
C PRO A 378 -6.09 -10.85 9.58
N GLY A 379 -5.86 -9.64 9.06
CA GLY A 379 -6.87 -8.81 8.42
C GLY A 379 -7.76 -8.00 9.39
N GLY A 380 -7.68 -8.23 10.70
CA GLY A 380 -8.42 -7.47 11.70
C GLY A 380 -8.04 -5.99 11.72
N LEU A 381 -9.03 -5.11 11.93
CA LEU A 381 -8.84 -3.67 12.01
C LEU A 381 -8.37 -3.28 13.42
N VAL A 382 -7.37 -2.40 13.50
CA VAL A 382 -6.85 -1.82 14.75
C VAL A 382 -6.78 -0.30 14.61
N LEU A 383 -7.02 0.40 15.72
CA LEU A 383 -6.85 1.84 15.80
C LEU A 383 -5.65 2.14 16.70
N ALA A 384 -4.76 3.04 16.27
CA ALA A 384 -3.68 3.54 17.11
C ALA A 384 -3.91 5.02 17.44
N TYR A 385 -3.66 5.39 18.69
CA TYR A 385 -3.85 6.75 19.21
C TYR A 385 -2.53 7.31 19.73
N GLU A 386 -2.33 8.61 19.53
CA GLU A 386 -1.17 9.38 20.01
C GLU A 386 0.18 8.96 19.40
N CYS A 387 0.21 7.98 18.49
CA CYS A 387 1.39 7.64 17.70
C CYS A 387 1.67 8.73 16.67
N ASP A 388 2.83 9.36 16.73
CA ASP A 388 3.19 10.46 15.83
C ASP A 388 3.40 9.98 14.39
N VAL A 389 3.77 8.70 14.23
CA VAL A 389 3.89 7.96 12.96
C VAL A 389 3.51 6.50 13.25
N VAL A 390 2.91 5.83 12.27
CA VAL A 390 2.65 4.40 12.29
C VAL A 390 3.09 3.75 10.98
N TRP A 391 3.79 2.61 11.05
CA TRP A 391 4.25 1.83 9.91
C TRP A 391 4.10 0.33 10.20
N LEU A 392 3.70 -0.46 9.20
CA LEU A 392 3.58 -1.92 9.30
C LEU A 392 4.67 -2.63 8.51
N ASP A 393 5.28 -3.65 9.11
CA ASP A 393 6.31 -4.46 8.47
C ASP A 393 6.40 -5.88 9.03
N ASP A 394 7.07 -6.80 8.31
CA ASP A 394 7.28 -8.18 8.75
C ASP A 394 8.62 -8.37 9.48
N GLU A 395 9.47 -7.35 9.51
CA GLU A 395 10.73 -7.34 10.26
C GLU A 395 10.62 -6.42 11.49
N PRO A 396 11.21 -6.81 12.63
CA PRO A 396 11.17 -6.03 13.87
C PRO A 396 11.95 -4.73 13.78
#